data_AF-A0A7X9IBH5-F1
#
_entry.id   AF-A0A7X9IBH5-F1
#
_cell.length_a   1.000
_cell.length_b   1.000
_cell.length_c   1.000
_cell.angle_alpha   90.00
_cell.angle_beta   90.00
_cell.angle_gamma   90.00
#
_symmetry.space_group_name_H-M   'P 1'
#
loop_
_entity.id
_entity.type
_entity.pdbx_description
1 polymer ?
#
loop_
_entity_poly.entity_id
_entity_poly.type
_entity_poly.pdbx_seq_one_letter_code
_entity_poly.pdbx_strand_id
1 'polypeptide(L)'
;SAETGTVIAHNEGGVPVITINIPALNAFYLGQLMYFFEVACGISGYILDVNPFDQPGVEAYKKNMFALLNKPGYEEAGRKLKEKLK
;
A
#
# COMPACT_ATOMS: atom_id res chain seq x y z
N SER A 1 -17.85 -4.23 -25.62
CA SER A 1 -16.96 -5.38 -25.34
C SER A 1 -17.40 -6.04 -24.04
N ALA A 2 -16.80 -7.16 -23.63
CA ALA A 2 -17.06 -7.74 -22.31
C ALA A 2 -16.79 -6.72 -21.19
N GLU A 3 -15.72 -5.93 -21.32
CA GLU A 3 -15.39 -4.80 -20.45
C GLU A 3 -16.54 -3.78 -20.34
N THR A 4 -17.06 -3.27 -21.47
CA THR A 4 -18.15 -2.28 -21.45
C THR A 4 -19.39 -2.80 -20.71
N GLY A 5 -19.76 -4.06 -20.93
CA GLY A 5 -20.88 -4.69 -20.23
C GLY A 5 -20.65 -4.75 -18.72
N THR A 6 -19.43 -5.11 -18.30
CA THR A 6 -19.04 -5.12 -16.89
C THR A 6 -19.10 -3.73 -16.25
N VAL A 7 -18.60 -2.69 -16.95
CA VAL A 7 -18.64 -1.30 -16.46
C VAL A 7 -20.09 -0.84 -16.25
N ILE A 8 -20.97 -1.11 -17.21
CA ILE A 8 -22.40 -0.77 -17.11
C ILE A 8 -23.03 -1.48 -15.91
N ALA A 9 -22.85 -2.80 -15.78
CA ALA A 9 -23.44 -3.57 -14.68
C ALA A 9 -22.96 -3.10 -13.30
N HIS A 10 -21.67 -2.76 -13.14
CA HIS A 10 -21.15 -2.22 -11.88
C HIS A 10 -21.75 -0.84 -11.56
N ASN A 11 -21.86 0.03 -12.56
CA ASN A 11 -22.40 1.37 -12.38
C ASN A 11 -23.91 1.33 -12.03
N GLU A 12 -24.68 0.47 -12.70
CA GLU A 12 -26.09 0.20 -12.36
C GLU A 12 -26.26 -0.40 -10.95
N GLY A 13 -25.28 -1.19 -10.51
CA GLY A 13 -25.19 -1.70 -9.14
C GLY A 13 -24.75 -0.68 -8.08
N GLY A 14 -24.50 0.58 -8.46
CA GLY A 14 -24.06 1.64 -7.56
C GLY A 14 -22.57 1.61 -7.21
N VAL A 15 -21.74 0.89 -7.98
CA VAL A 15 -20.29 0.85 -7.79
C VAL A 15 -19.62 1.84 -8.75
N PRO A 16 -18.94 2.89 -8.24
CA PRO A 16 -18.21 3.82 -9.09
C PRO A 16 -17.05 3.14 -9.82
N VAL A 17 -16.87 3.45 -11.10
CA VAL A 17 -15.80 2.89 -11.95
C VAL A 17 -14.95 4.01 -12.52
N ILE A 18 -13.63 3.85 -12.44
CA ILE A 18 -12.63 4.73 -13.06
C ILE A 18 -11.88 3.91 -14.10
N THR A 19 -11.75 4.44 -15.32
CA THR A 19 -10.98 3.80 -16.40
C THR A 19 -9.73 4.63 -16.71
N ILE A 20 -8.56 3.99 -16.68
CA ILE A 20 -7.27 4.59 -17.05
C ILE A 20 -6.79 3.88 -18.31
N ASN A 21 -6.71 4.62 -19.42
CA ASN A 21 -6.31 4.09 -20.72
C ASN A 21 -4.89 4.53 -21.06
N ILE A 22 -4.06 3.60 -21.56
CA ILE A 22 -2.76 3.91 -22.15
C ILE A 22 -2.77 3.53 -23.65
N PRO A 23 -2.07 4.27 -24.53
CA PRO A 23 -2.12 4.01 -25.98
C PRO A 23 -1.53 2.66 -26.40
N ALA A 24 -0.51 2.18 -25.71
CA ALA A 24 0.10 0.87 -25.96
C ALA A 24 0.85 0.37 -24.71
N LEU A 25 1.02 -0.95 -24.60
CA LEU A 25 1.84 -1.54 -23.55
C LEU A 25 3.31 -1.59 -24.00
N ASN A 26 4.07 -0.55 -23.66
CA ASN A 26 5.51 -0.50 -23.89
C ASN A 26 6.20 0.30 -22.76
N ALA A 27 7.53 0.30 -22.75
CA ALA A 27 8.31 0.95 -21.68
C ALA A 27 8.00 2.45 -21.53
N PHE A 28 7.73 3.16 -22.63
CA PHE A 28 7.42 4.58 -22.61
C PHE A 28 6.10 4.86 -21.87
N TYR A 29 5.01 4.22 -22.29
CA TYR A 29 3.70 4.41 -21.66
C TYR A 29 3.60 3.80 -20.27
N LEU A 30 4.35 2.71 -20.00
CA LEU A 30 4.45 2.15 -18.66
C LEU A 30 5.12 3.12 -17.70
N GLY A 31 6.21 3.78 -18.11
CA GLY A 31 6.85 4.83 -17.31
C GLY A 31 5.91 6.00 -17.00
N GLN A 32 5.12 6.44 -17.99
CA GLN A 32 4.09 7.45 -17.77
C GLN A 32 3.03 6.99 -16.76
N LEU A 33 2.56 5.74 -16.85
CA LEU A 33 1.56 5.20 -15.93
C LEU A 33 2.09 5.09 -14.49
N MET A 34 3.35 4.66 -14.32
CA MET A 34 4.00 4.62 -13.01
C MET A 34 4.07 6.01 -12.39
N TYR A 35 4.60 6.98 -13.12
CA TYR A 35 4.73 8.35 -12.63
C TYR A 35 3.37 9.01 -12.35
N PHE A 36 2.35 8.73 -13.17
CA PHE A 36 0.98 9.13 -12.93
C PHE A 36 0.49 8.65 -11.55
N PHE A 37 0.68 7.37 -11.22
CA PHE A 37 0.25 6.82 -9.94
C PHE A 37 1.10 7.31 -8.76
N GLU A 38 2.40 7.54 -8.94
CA GLU A 38 3.26 8.12 -7.89
C GLU A 38 2.79 9.52 -7.49
N VAL A 39 2.54 10.38 -8.49
CA VAL A 39 2.02 11.74 -8.26
C VAL A 39 0.61 11.70 -7.67
N ALA A 40 -0.28 10.85 -8.22
CA ALA A 40 -1.63 10.70 -7.71
C ALA A 40 -1.65 10.21 -6.25
N CYS A 41 -0.78 9.27 -5.88
CA CYS A 41 -0.63 8.78 -4.51
C CYS A 41 -0.18 9.91 -3.56
N GLY A 42 0.83 10.69 -3.95
CA GLY A 42 1.30 11.84 -3.17
C GLY A 42 0.20 12.88 -2.93
N ILE A 43 -0.53 13.26 -4.00
CA ILE A 43 -1.66 14.19 -3.90
C ILE A 43 -2.77 13.60 -3.01
N SER A 44 -3.11 12.32 -3.19
CA SER A 44 -4.14 11.64 -2.40
C SER A 44 -3.78 11.57 -0.92
N GLY A 45 -2.50 11.38 -0.58
CA GLY A 45 -2.04 11.40 0.81
C GLY A 45 -2.25 12.77 1.47
N TYR A 46 -1.91 13.85 0.76
CA TYR A 46 -2.17 15.21 1.25
C TYR A 46 -3.67 15.52 1.38
N ILE A 47 -4.51 15.06 0.44
CA ILE A 47 -5.98 15.20 0.53
C ILE A 47 -6.51 14.47 1.78
N LEU A 48 -5.93 13.33 2.13
CA LEU A 48 -6.30 12.53 3.30
C LEU A 48 -5.68 13.05 4.62
N ASP A 49 -4.89 14.13 4.56
CA ASP A 49 -4.16 14.69 5.71
C ASP A 49 -3.21 13.68 6.38
N VAL A 50 -2.52 12.89 5.57
CA VAL A 50 -1.44 11.98 6.01
C VAL A 50 -0.13 12.35 5.34
N ASN A 51 1.00 11.95 5.93
CA ASN A 51 2.30 12.03 5.28
C ASN A 51 2.44 10.88 4.28
N PRO A 52 2.46 11.11 2.95
CA PRO A 52 2.55 10.04 1.97
C PRO A 52 3.97 9.42 1.88
N PHE A 53 4.95 9.99 2.58
CA PHE A 53 6.36 9.63 2.46
C PHE A 53 6.95 8.99 3.72
N ASP A 54 6.10 8.56 4.67
CA ASP A 54 6.54 7.78 5.83
C ASP A 54 5.79 6.46 5.99
N GLN A 55 6.28 5.63 6.91
CA GLN A 55 5.73 4.31 7.20
C GLN A 55 6.02 3.84 8.63
N PRO A 56 5.73 4.62 9.69
CA PRO A 56 6.17 4.32 11.06
C PRO A 56 5.69 2.96 11.59
N GLY A 57 4.51 2.49 11.15
CA GLY A 57 3.93 1.23 11.59
C GLY A 57 4.77 -0.03 11.29
N VAL A 58 5.61 0.01 10.26
CA VAL A 58 6.42 -1.17 9.88
C VAL A 58 7.51 -1.49 10.90
N GLU A 59 7.97 -0.48 11.65
CA GLU A 59 9.02 -0.69 12.64
C GLU A 59 8.51 -1.45 13.87
N ALA A 60 7.21 -1.40 14.15
CA ALA A 60 6.63 -2.12 15.30
C ALA A 60 6.80 -3.64 15.15
N TYR A 61 6.43 -4.21 14.00
CA TYR A 61 6.56 -5.66 13.80
C TYR A 61 8.04 -6.07 13.68
N LYS A 62 8.89 -5.25 13.05
CA LYS A 62 10.33 -5.51 12.95
C LYS A 62 10.98 -5.59 14.33
N LYS A 63 10.66 -4.67 15.24
CA LYS A 63 11.16 -4.69 16.63
C LYS A 63 10.73 -5.96 17.37
N ASN A 64 9.47 -6.36 17.23
CA ASN A 64 8.98 -7.60 17.84
C ASN A 64 9.69 -8.83 17.28
N MET A 65 9.86 -8.89 15.95
CA MET A 65 10.59 -9.97 15.29
C MET A 65 12.05 -10.04 15.76
N PHE A 66 12.77 -8.91 15.79
CA PHE A 66 14.16 -8.87 16.28
C PHE A 66 14.28 -9.33 17.74
N ALA A 67 13.35 -8.91 18.58
CA ALA A 67 13.27 -9.32 19.97
C ALA A 67 13.02 -10.82 20.14
N LEU A 68 12.12 -11.42 19.35
CA LEU A 68 11.82 -12.85 19.40
C LEU A 68 12.95 -13.72 18.81
N LEU A 69 13.68 -13.20 17.81
CA LEU A 69 14.86 -13.84 17.21
C LEU A 69 16.15 -13.62 18.03
N ASN A 70 16.06 -13.02 19.22
CA ASN A 70 17.19 -12.74 20.12
C ASN A 70 18.31 -11.92 19.46
N LYS A 71 17.97 -10.92 18.64
CA LYS A 71 18.95 -9.98 18.09
C LYS A 71 19.62 -9.22 19.25
N PRO A 72 20.96 -9.07 19.27
CA PRO A 72 21.64 -8.29 20.29
C PRO A 72 21.08 -6.86 20.43
N GLY A 73 20.85 -6.41 21.66
CA GLY A 73 20.24 -5.12 21.98
C GLY A 73 18.71 -5.14 22.11
N TYR A 74 18.07 -6.29 21.95
CA TYR A 74 16.61 -6.47 22.08
C TYR A 74 16.22 -7.45 23.21
N GLU A 75 17.12 -7.75 24.14
CA GLU A 75 16.98 -8.79 25.15
C GLU A 75 15.78 -8.55 26.08
N GLU A 76 15.63 -7.32 26.58
CA GLU A 76 14.52 -6.96 27.47
C GLU A 76 13.17 -7.03 26.74
N ALA A 77 13.12 -6.54 25.50
CA ALA A 77 11.93 -6.61 24.66
C ALA A 77 11.53 -8.06 24.37
N GLY A 78 12.51 -8.93 24.10
CA GLY A 78 12.31 -10.36 23.84
C GLY A 78 11.74 -11.08 25.05
N ARG A 79 12.25 -10.79 26.26
CA ARG A 79 11.70 -11.35 27.50
C ARG A 79 10.24 -10.94 27.72
N LYS A 80 9.95 -9.63 27.64
CA LYS A 80 8.58 -9.11 27.83
C LYS A 80 7.59 -9.69 26.81
N LEU A 81 7.99 -9.87 25.55
CA LEU A 81 7.15 -10.49 24.53
C LEU A 81 6.88 -11.96 24.80
N LYS A 82 7.91 -12.74 25.19
CA LYS A 82 7.73 -14.16 25.55
C LYS A 82 6.83 -14.34 26.78
N GLU A 83 6.83 -13.39 27.72
CA GLU A 83 5.90 -13.39 28.86
C GLU A 83 4.44 -13.16 28.44
N LYS A 84 4.19 -12.30 27.45
CA LYS A 84 2.84 -12.07 26.89
C LYS A 84 2.29 -13.23 26.06
N LEU A 85 3.16 -14.13 25.61
CA LEU A 85 2.83 -15.30 24.80
C LEU A 85 2.61 -16.57 25.63
N LYS A 86 2.83 -16.50 26.95
CA LYS A 86 2.49 -17.55 27.91
C LYS A 86 1.07 -17.33 28.42
#